data_AF-A0A7C9B2G9-F1
#
_entry.id   AF-A0A7C9B2G9-F1
#
_cell.length_a   1.000
_cell.length_b   1.000
_cell.length_c   1.000
_cell.angle_alpha   90.00
_cell.angle_beta   90.00
_cell.angle_gamma   90.00
#
_symmetry.space_group_name_H-M   'P 1'
#
loop_
_entity.id
_entity.type
_entity.pdbx_description
1 polymer ?
#
loop_
_entity_poly.entity_id
_entity_poly.type
_entity_poly.pdbx_seq_one_letter_code
_entity_poly.pdbx_strand_id
1 'polypeptide(L)'
;RLSSSMKFKAFLTQNGMSLLEKRFIPALQKMGKVCHVYLTRDHAFFLHNLLTNDGVQSIAEFKKESLFSDYRISSQTDDRIAFSLDLSLLLRALRSAAGISNHLQLKLVKKLPPNCTNSMPFLTFETKGYASAVIQDIPISRPLSRAQLLELQTALDDAQDLPKTLVGVSELERLQSFVERMKQLGDVM
;
A
#
# COMPACT_ATOMS: atom_id res chain seq x y z
N ARG A 1 19.56 16.78 -4.19
CA ARG A 1 19.02 16.64 -5.57
C ARG A 1 18.29 15.30 -5.65
N LEU A 2 16.96 15.26 -5.73
CA LEU A 2 16.22 14.00 -5.94
C LEU A 2 16.53 13.50 -7.36
N SER A 3 17.28 12.42 -7.45
CA SER A 3 17.68 11.72 -8.68
C SER A 3 16.49 11.50 -9.62
N SER A 4 16.69 11.68 -10.93
CA SER A 4 15.71 11.39 -11.99
C SER A 4 15.46 9.89 -12.23
N SER A 5 15.86 9.00 -11.31
CA SER A 5 16.07 7.58 -11.60
C SER A 5 15.01 6.61 -11.06
N MET A 6 13.97 7.08 -10.37
CA MET A 6 12.90 6.18 -9.90
C MET A 6 11.71 6.26 -10.84
N LYS A 7 11.32 5.11 -11.40
CA LYS A 7 10.18 4.97 -12.29
C LYS A 7 9.33 3.80 -11.81
N PHE A 8 8.05 4.04 -11.69
CA PHE A 8 7.07 2.99 -11.42
C PHE A 8 5.86 3.21 -12.32
N LYS A 9 5.43 2.14 -12.97
CA LYS A 9 4.21 2.10 -13.77
C LYS A 9 3.61 0.70 -13.66
N ALA A 10 2.33 0.61 -13.34
CA ALA A 10 1.62 -0.65 -13.31
C ALA A 10 0.17 -0.49 -13.78
N PHE A 11 -0.45 -1.59 -14.15
CA PHE A 11 -1.89 -1.68 -14.43
C PHE A 11 -2.50 -2.68 -13.46
N LEU A 12 -3.53 -2.29 -12.71
CA LEU A 12 -4.23 -3.21 -11.83
C LEU A 12 -5.05 -4.22 -12.63
N THR A 13 -5.08 -5.46 -12.17
CA THR A 13 -6.08 -6.43 -12.60
C THR A 13 -7.43 -6.08 -11.98
N GLN A 14 -8.53 -6.58 -12.55
CA GLN A 14 -9.86 -6.41 -11.97
C GLN A 14 -9.96 -7.03 -10.57
N ASN A 15 -9.31 -8.18 -10.35
CA ASN A 15 -9.26 -8.83 -9.06
C ASN A 15 -8.43 -8.03 -8.05
N GLY A 16 -7.26 -7.54 -8.44
CA GLY A 16 -6.41 -6.69 -7.60
C GLY A 16 -7.12 -5.39 -7.20
N MET A 17 -7.80 -4.76 -8.15
CA MET A 17 -8.66 -3.59 -7.93
C MET A 17 -9.75 -3.89 -6.88
N SER A 18 -10.56 -4.94 -7.10
CA SER A 18 -11.63 -5.32 -6.18
C SER A 18 -11.10 -5.74 -4.80
N LEU A 19 -9.95 -6.42 -4.74
CA LEU A 19 -9.30 -6.84 -3.50
C LEU A 19 -8.88 -5.62 -2.67
N LEU A 20 -8.16 -4.69 -3.30
CA LEU A 20 -7.68 -3.48 -2.64
C LEU A 20 -8.85 -2.60 -2.19
N GLU A 21 -9.81 -2.32 -3.07
CA GLU A 21 -10.90 -1.39 -2.81
C GLU A 21 -11.94 -1.90 -1.80
N LYS A 22 -12.39 -3.15 -1.95
CA LYS A 22 -13.54 -3.64 -1.18
C LYS A 22 -13.16 -4.35 0.11
N ARG A 23 -11.96 -4.92 0.18
CA ARG A 23 -11.56 -5.81 1.27
C ARG A 23 -10.35 -5.28 2.02
N PHE A 24 -9.23 -5.13 1.31
CA PHE A 24 -7.94 -4.94 1.95
C PHE A 24 -7.74 -3.52 2.51
N ILE A 25 -7.86 -2.47 1.69
CA ILE A 25 -7.65 -1.09 2.17
C ILE A 25 -8.65 -0.70 3.27
N PRO A 26 -9.96 -1.03 3.18
CA PRO A 26 -10.90 -0.76 4.27
C PRO A 26 -10.52 -1.47 5.59
N ALA A 27 -9.97 -2.69 5.52
CA ALA A 27 -9.50 -3.40 6.71
C ALA A 27 -8.24 -2.73 7.28
N LEU A 28 -7.29 -2.35 6.44
CA LEU A 28 -6.05 -1.69 6.84
C LEU A 28 -6.30 -0.31 7.47
N GLN A 29 -7.32 0.43 7.00
CA GLN A 29 -7.72 1.71 7.59
C GLN A 29 -8.16 1.61 9.06
N LYS A 30 -8.58 0.43 9.52
CA LYS A 30 -8.90 0.20 10.93
C LYS A 30 -7.65 0.19 11.81
N MET A 31 -6.48 -0.10 11.24
CA MET A 31 -5.20 -0.12 11.95
C MET A 31 -4.58 1.28 12.02
N GLY A 32 -4.67 2.06 10.94
CA GLY A 32 -4.23 3.44 10.92
C GLY A 32 -4.56 4.19 9.64
N LYS A 33 -4.27 5.50 9.61
CA LYS A 33 -4.57 6.37 8.46
C LYS A 33 -3.48 6.33 7.39
N VAL A 34 -2.23 6.03 7.78
CA VAL A 34 -1.06 6.06 6.91
C VAL A 34 -0.47 4.66 6.81
N CYS A 35 -0.08 4.26 5.61
CA CYS A 35 0.69 3.04 5.38
C CYS A 35 1.97 3.35 4.61
N HIS A 36 2.98 2.49 4.75
CA HIS A 36 4.11 2.43 3.84
C HIS A 36 3.81 1.42 2.74
N VAL A 37 3.95 1.85 1.49
CA VAL A 37 3.95 0.97 0.33
C VAL A 37 5.40 0.68 -0.01
N TYR A 38 5.75 -0.60 -0.11
CA TYR A 38 7.08 -1.04 -0.51
C TYR A 38 6.95 -1.93 -1.75
N LEU A 39 7.56 -1.48 -2.84
CA LEU A 39 7.49 -2.09 -4.17
C LEU A 39 8.85 -2.70 -4.50
N THR A 40 8.86 -3.98 -4.86
CA THR A 40 10.04 -4.72 -5.30
C THR A 40 9.83 -5.24 -6.72
N ARG A 41 10.76 -6.04 -7.26
CA ARG A 41 10.58 -6.65 -8.58
C ARG A 41 9.44 -7.65 -8.64
N ASP A 42 9.08 -8.26 -7.51
CA ASP A 42 8.18 -9.43 -7.48
C ASP A 42 6.99 -9.25 -6.55
N HIS A 43 7.08 -8.32 -5.58
CA HIS A 43 6.07 -8.13 -4.56
C HIS A 43 5.72 -6.66 -4.36
N ALA A 44 4.48 -6.43 -3.94
CA ALA A 44 4.02 -5.17 -3.39
C ALA A 44 3.59 -5.40 -1.94
N PHE A 45 4.16 -4.61 -1.05
CA PHE A 45 3.91 -4.66 0.38
C PHE A 45 3.13 -3.44 0.84
N PHE A 46 2.22 -3.66 1.78
CA PHE A 46 1.55 -2.60 2.55
C PHE A 46 1.88 -2.82 4.01
N LEU A 47 2.57 -1.86 4.60
CA LEU A 47 3.20 -1.98 5.92
C LEU A 47 2.65 -0.90 6.85
N HIS A 48 2.29 -1.30 8.06
CA HIS A 48 1.83 -0.41 9.13
C HIS A 48 2.69 -0.62 10.39
N ASN A 49 3.17 0.48 10.95
CA ASN A 49 3.99 0.58 12.17
C ASN A 49 5.28 -0.28 12.24
N LEU A 50 5.73 -0.86 11.13
CA LEU A 50 6.96 -1.66 11.08
C LEU A 50 8.22 -0.86 11.43
N LEU A 51 8.30 0.41 10.99
CA LEU A 51 9.46 1.28 11.25
C LEU A 51 9.35 2.11 12.53
N THR A 52 8.13 2.31 13.04
CA THR A 52 7.89 3.13 14.24
C THR A 52 7.84 2.30 15.50
N ASN A 53 7.61 0.99 15.37
CA ASN A 53 7.42 0.04 16.47
C ASN A 53 6.40 0.51 17.52
N ASP A 54 5.38 1.25 17.05
CA ASP A 54 4.33 1.82 17.89
C ASP A 54 3.03 1.05 17.67
N GLY A 55 2.49 0.44 18.72
CA GLY A 55 1.25 -0.33 18.65
C GLY A 55 1.30 -1.56 17.72
N VAL A 56 0.15 -1.87 17.12
CA VAL A 56 -0.03 -3.07 16.29
C VAL A 56 0.68 -2.91 14.94
N GLN A 57 1.57 -3.83 14.63
CA GLN A 57 2.22 -3.92 13.33
C GLN A 57 1.39 -4.73 12.34
N SER A 58 1.41 -4.36 11.06
CA SER A 58 0.79 -5.13 9.99
C SER A 58 1.72 -5.20 8.78
N ILE A 59 1.91 -6.42 8.28
CA ILE A 59 2.69 -6.73 7.08
C ILE A 59 1.75 -7.46 6.13
N ALA A 60 1.42 -6.84 5.01
CA ALA A 60 0.66 -7.47 3.94
C ALA A 60 1.52 -7.55 2.68
N GLU A 61 1.77 -8.76 2.22
CA GLU A 61 2.57 -9.05 1.02
C GLU A 61 1.66 -9.59 -0.09
N PHE A 62 1.83 -9.04 -1.29
CA PHE A 62 1.19 -9.54 -2.50
C PHE A 62 2.23 -9.80 -3.57
N LYS A 63 2.19 -10.98 -4.19
CA LYS A 63 2.85 -11.20 -5.48
C LYS A 63 2.34 -10.18 -6.49
N LYS A 64 3.23 -9.59 -7.30
CA LYS A 64 2.86 -8.54 -8.25
C LYS A 64 1.76 -9.00 -9.21
N GLU A 65 1.77 -10.26 -9.62
CA GLU A 65 0.78 -10.82 -10.56
C GLU A 65 -0.62 -10.91 -9.96
N SER A 66 -0.72 -11.00 -8.63
CA SER A 66 -2.02 -10.99 -7.93
C SER A 66 -2.69 -9.62 -7.99
N LEU A 67 -1.91 -8.54 -8.11
CA LEU A 67 -2.42 -7.17 -8.16
C LEU A 67 -2.41 -6.58 -9.56
N PHE A 68 -1.39 -6.87 -10.36
CA PHE A 68 -1.07 -6.14 -11.58
C PHE A 68 -1.02 -7.03 -12.82
N SER A 69 -1.56 -6.55 -13.94
CA SER A 69 -1.46 -7.19 -15.25
C SER A 69 -0.20 -6.78 -16.02
N ASP A 70 0.33 -5.58 -15.75
CA ASP A 70 1.64 -5.11 -16.22
C ASP A 70 2.28 -4.36 -15.05
N TYR A 71 3.57 -4.56 -14.86
CA TYR A 71 4.33 -4.04 -13.71
C TYR A 71 5.74 -3.70 -14.13
N ARG A 72 6.10 -2.42 -14.03
CA ARG A 72 7.41 -1.89 -14.41
C ARG A 72 7.93 -1.01 -13.29
N ILE A 73 9.07 -1.40 -12.75
CA ILE A 73 9.78 -0.66 -11.71
C ILE A 73 11.24 -0.49 -12.14
N SER A 74 11.80 0.68 -11.85
CA SER A 74 13.22 0.96 -12.02
C SER A 74 13.67 1.90 -10.92
N SER A 75 14.73 1.54 -10.20
CA SER A 75 15.30 2.34 -9.11
C SER A 75 16.80 2.08 -9.00
N GLN A 76 17.55 3.06 -8.49
CA GLN A 76 18.99 2.89 -8.19
C GLN A 76 19.24 1.98 -6.98
N THR A 77 18.19 1.59 -6.26
CA THR A 77 18.28 0.73 -5.07
C THR A 77 17.69 -0.63 -5.38
N ASP A 78 18.31 -1.38 -6.31
CA ASP A 78 17.88 -2.74 -6.70
C ASP A 78 16.40 -2.82 -7.12
N ASP A 79 15.91 -1.82 -7.85
CA ASP A 79 14.50 -1.71 -8.26
C ASP A 79 13.50 -1.78 -7.10
N ARG A 80 13.92 -1.30 -5.93
CA ARG A 80 13.08 -1.13 -4.74
C ARG A 80 12.69 0.32 -4.55
N ILE A 81 11.42 0.54 -4.23
CA ILE A 81 10.86 1.86 -3.94
C ILE A 81 9.92 1.72 -2.75
N ALA A 82 10.14 2.51 -1.70
CA ALA A 82 9.21 2.62 -0.58
C ALA A 82 8.81 4.07 -0.35
N PHE A 83 7.57 4.29 0.03
CA PHE A 83 7.02 5.60 0.39
C PHE A 83 5.77 5.41 1.26
N SER A 84 5.31 6.46 1.91
CA SER A 84 4.07 6.44 2.68
C SER A 84 2.98 7.28 2.03
N LEU A 85 1.73 6.90 2.27
CA LEU A 85 0.55 7.55 1.74
C LEU A 85 -0.62 7.48 2.73
N ASP A 86 -1.60 8.38 2.55
CA ASP A 86 -2.87 8.34 3.27
C ASP A 86 -3.83 7.33 2.63
N LEU A 87 -4.27 6.36 3.42
CA LEU A 87 -5.15 5.26 2.97
C LEU A 87 -6.53 5.75 2.53
N SER A 88 -7.02 6.86 3.08
CA SER A 88 -8.30 7.46 2.70
C SER A 88 -8.22 8.04 1.29
N LEU A 89 -7.09 8.66 0.94
CA LEU A 89 -6.84 9.15 -0.41
C LEU A 89 -6.69 7.99 -1.40
N LEU A 90 -5.99 6.92 -1.00
CA LEU A 90 -5.88 5.69 -1.79
C LEU A 90 -7.24 5.05 -2.06
N LEU A 91 -8.05 4.84 -1.02
CA LEU A 91 -9.36 4.25 -1.16
C LEU A 91 -10.29 5.09 -2.03
N ARG A 92 -10.23 6.43 -1.88
CA ARG A 92 -11.02 7.35 -2.73
C ARG A 92 -10.63 7.24 -4.21
N ALA A 93 -9.33 7.15 -4.52
CA ALA A 93 -8.88 6.99 -5.89
C ALA A 93 -9.28 5.64 -6.49
N LEU A 94 -9.17 4.58 -5.70
CA LEU A 94 -9.62 3.25 -6.07
C LEU A 94 -11.13 3.23 -6.39
N ARG A 95 -11.97 3.79 -5.50
CA ARG A 95 -13.43 3.88 -5.72
C ARG A 95 -13.80 4.69 -6.95
N SER A 96 -13.11 5.81 -7.17
CA SER A 96 -13.37 6.63 -8.36
C SER A 96 -13.01 5.92 -9.65
N ALA A 97 -11.97 5.08 -9.65
CA ALA A 97 -11.53 4.34 -10.82
C ALA A 97 -12.46 3.16 -11.13
N ALA A 98 -12.93 2.46 -10.09
CA ALA A 98 -13.78 1.27 -10.22
C ALA A 98 -15.11 1.55 -10.95
N GLY A 99 -15.62 2.79 -10.90
CA GLY A 99 -16.86 3.19 -11.58
C GLY A 99 -16.72 3.49 -13.07
N ILE A 100 -15.51 3.57 -13.63
CA ILE A 100 -15.26 4.12 -14.97
C ILE A 100 -14.70 3.08 -15.94
N SER A 101 -13.66 2.35 -15.51
CA SER A 101 -12.98 1.40 -16.38
C SER A 101 -12.29 0.30 -15.59
N ASN A 102 -12.19 -0.88 -16.19
CA ASN A 102 -11.42 -2.00 -15.62
C ASN A 102 -9.90 -1.86 -15.87
N HIS A 103 -9.46 -0.77 -16.51
CA HIS A 103 -8.06 -0.51 -16.87
C HIS A 103 -7.50 0.66 -16.08
N LEU A 104 -7.20 0.43 -14.80
CA LEU A 104 -6.58 1.44 -13.94
C LEU A 104 -5.06 1.36 -13.99
N GLN A 105 -4.44 2.44 -14.45
CA GLN A 105 -2.99 2.61 -14.47
C GLN A 105 -2.52 3.39 -13.23
N LEU A 106 -1.45 2.91 -12.60
CA LEU A 106 -0.74 3.59 -11.53
C LEU A 106 0.63 4.02 -12.03
N LYS A 107 1.06 5.23 -11.68
CA LYS A 107 2.41 5.71 -11.99
C LYS A 107 2.95 6.60 -10.89
N LEU A 108 4.24 6.46 -10.58
CA LEU A 108 4.94 7.45 -9.78
C LEU A 108 5.34 8.63 -10.68
N VAL A 109 4.94 9.83 -10.27
CA VAL A 109 5.27 11.06 -10.97
C VAL A 109 5.79 12.09 -10.00
N LYS A 110 6.60 13.00 -10.53
CA LYS A 110 7.10 14.14 -9.81
C LYS A 110 6.49 15.39 -10.44
N LYS A 111 5.68 16.12 -9.69
CA LYS A 111 4.93 17.30 -10.16
C LYS A 111 5.37 18.55 -9.42
N LEU A 112 5.29 19.71 -10.06
CA LEU A 112 5.48 21.01 -9.44
C LEU A 112 4.10 21.66 -9.33
N PRO A 113 3.45 21.63 -8.16
CA PRO A 113 2.14 22.25 -8.02
C PRO A 113 2.21 23.77 -8.25
N PRO A 114 1.11 24.40 -8.68
CA PRO A 114 1.02 25.86 -8.72
C PRO A 114 1.37 26.43 -7.34
N ASN A 115 2.12 27.52 -7.31
CA ASN A 115 2.56 28.21 -6.08
C ASN A 115 3.57 27.45 -5.19
N CYS A 116 4.11 26.32 -5.65
CA CYS A 116 5.21 25.63 -4.96
C CYS A 116 6.55 25.90 -5.65
N THR A 117 7.61 26.10 -4.87
CA THR A 117 8.99 26.21 -5.38
C THR A 117 9.66 24.85 -5.52
N ASN A 118 9.16 23.85 -4.79
CA ASN A 118 9.71 22.50 -4.75
C ASN A 118 8.75 21.49 -5.38
N SER A 119 9.29 20.63 -6.22
CA SER A 119 8.53 19.55 -6.82
C SER A 119 8.29 18.42 -5.82
N MET A 120 7.06 17.89 -5.82
CA MET A 120 6.58 16.85 -4.91
C MET A 120 6.27 15.54 -5.65
N PRO A 121 6.47 14.39 -4.99
CA PRO A 121 6.12 13.09 -5.55
C PRO A 121 4.64 12.76 -5.36
N PHE A 122 4.04 12.11 -6.37
CA PHE A 122 2.66 11.65 -6.35
C PHE A 122 2.58 10.22 -6.91
N LEU A 123 1.65 9.45 -6.36
CA LEU A 123 1.14 8.24 -6.99
C LEU A 123 -0.12 8.62 -7.78
N THR A 124 0.01 8.66 -9.11
CA THR A 124 -1.08 9.02 -10.00
C THR A 124 -1.86 7.79 -10.44
N PHE A 125 -3.18 7.88 -10.32
CA PHE A 125 -4.18 6.94 -10.81
C PHE A 125 -4.76 7.52 -12.10
N GLU A 126 -4.67 6.77 -13.20
CA GLU A 126 -5.17 7.18 -14.51
C GLU A 126 -6.10 6.11 -15.05
N THR A 127 -7.34 6.48 -15.31
CA THR A 127 -8.32 5.66 -16.01
C THR A 127 -8.70 6.33 -17.32
N LYS A 128 -8.83 5.54 -18.38
CA LYS A 128 -9.30 6.00 -19.69
C LYS A 128 -10.61 5.31 -19.98
N GLY A 129 -11.72 6.02 -19.80
CA GLY A 129 -13.02 5.61 -20.27
C GLY A 129 -13.23 5.96 -21.75
N TYR A 130 -14.36 5.54 -22.31
CA TYR A 130 -14.71 5.73 -23.72
C TYR A 130 -14.81 7.22 -24.13
N ALA A 131 -15.27 8.09 -23.23
CA ALA A 131 -15.45 9.53 -23.50
C ALA A 131 -14.78 10.46 -22.47
N SER A 132 -14.13 9.92 -21.44
CA SER A 132 -13.52 10.71 -20.37
C SER A 132 -12.34 9.98 -19.75
N ALA A 133 -11.35 10.74 -19.29
CA ALA A 133 -10.22 10.23 -18.53
C ALA A 133 -10.24 10.84 -17.12
N VAL A 134 -10.15 10.00 -16.10
CA VAL A 134 -10.01 10.46 -14.71
C VAL A 134 -8.58 10.24 -14.26
N ILE A 135 -7.96 11.35 -13.87
CA ILE A 135 -6.62 11.40 -13.32
C ILE A 135 -6.74 11.86 -11.87
N GLN A 136 -6.23 11.05 -10.94
CA GLN A 136 -6.15 11.42 -9.53
C GLN A 136 -4.72 11.30 -9.04
N ASP A 137 -4.25 12.37 -8.41
CA ASP A 137 -2.92 12.42 -7.81
C ASP A 137 -3.03 12.25 -6.31
N ILE A 138 -2.38 11.21 -5.79
CA ILE A 138 -2.23 11.00 -4.36
C ILE A 138 -0.85 11.50 -3.95
N PRO A 139 -0.74 12.52 -3.08
CA PRO A 139 0.55 12.93 -2.54
C PRO A 139 1.14 11.78 -1.74
N ILE A 140 2.42 11.52 -1.95
CA ILE A 140 3.17 10.52 -1.19
C ILE A 140 4.32 11.21 -0.46
N SER A 141 4.86 10.54 0.55
CA SER A 141 6.11 11.00 1.16
C SER A 141 7.25 10.93 0.15
N ARG A 142 8.38 11.57 0.50
CA ARG A 142 9.61 11.37 -0.28
C ARG A 142 9.95 9.88 -0.24
N PRO A 143 10.27 9.26 -1.39
CA PRO A 143 10.72 7.88 -1.38
C PRO A 143 11.87 7.68 -0.40
N LEU A 144 11.82 6.58 0.34
CA LEU A 144 12.82 6.26 1.36
C LEU A 144 14.22 6.24 0.75
N SER A 145 15.20 6.73 1.50
CA SER A 145 16.60 6.65 1.13
C SER A 145 17.10 5.20 1.12
N ARG A 146 18.28 4.94 0.54
CA ARG A 146 18.89 3.61 0.56
C ARG A 146 19.10 3.08 1.98
N ALA A 147 19.49 3.93 2.93
CA ALA A 147 19.67 3.53 4.33
C ALA A 147 18.33 3.12 4.97
N GLN A 148 17.30 3.95 4.80
CA GLN A 148 15.95 3.65 5.31
C GLN A 148 15.32 2.42 4.66
N LEU A 149 15.62 2.16 3.38
CA LEU A 149 15.21 0.93 2.70
C LEU A 149 15.90 -0.31 3.28
N LEU A 150 17.17 -0.19 3.67
CA LEU A 150 17.89 -1.27 4.34
C LEU A 150 17.28 -1.55 5.71
N GLU A 151 17.03 -0.51 6.51
CA GLU A 151 16.35 -0.63 7.81
C GLU A 151 14.96 -1.29 7.66
N LEU A 152 14.19 -0.89 6.65
CA LEU A 152 12.90 -1.49 6.35
C LEU A 152 13.02 -2.97 5.99
N GLN A 153 14.02 -3.33 5.20
CA GLN A 153 14.24 -4.73 4.82
C GLN A 153 14.65 -5.57 6.04
N THR A 154 15.56 -5.07 6.88
CA THR A 154 15.95 -5.76 8.11
C THR A 154 14.75 -5.98 9.02
N ALA A 155 13.90 -4.96 9.22
CA ALA A 155 12.69 -5.11 10.01
C ALA A 155 11.69 -6.13 9.42
N LEU A 156 11.62 -6.25 8.08
CA LEU A 156 10.82 -7.28 7.43
C LEU A 156 11.40 -8.68 7.66
N ASP A 157 12.72 -8.82 7.58
CA ASP A 157 13.40 -10.10 7.78
C ASP A 157 13.24 -10.57 9.24
N ASP A 158 13.40 -9.65 10.21
CA ASP A 158 13.22 -9.93 11.65
C ASP A 158 11.77 -10.31 11.99
N ALA A 159 10.79 -9.75 11.27
CA ALA A 159 9.37 -10.04 11.49
C ALA A 159 8.91 -11.42 10.96
N GLN A 160 9.76 -12.12 10.19
CA GLN A 160 9.44 -13.45 9.66
C GLN A 160 9.68 -14.58 10.67
N ASP A 161 10.25 -14.29 11.84
CA ASP A 161 10.51 -15.29 12.87
C ASP A 161 9.21 -15.96 13.33
N LEU A 162 9.17 -17.30 13.22
CA LEU A 162 8.04 -18.09 13.68
C LEU A 162 7.93 -18.00 15.21
N PRO A 163 6.73 -17.74 15.78
CA PRO A 163 6.55 -17.81 17.21
C PRO A 163 6.75 -19.25 17.71
N LYS A 164 7.07 -19.39 19.01
CA LYS A 164 7.30 -20.70 19.66
C LYS A 164 6.13 -21.67 19.53
N THR A 165 4.91 -21.14 19.40
CA THR A 165 3.69 -21.93 19.30
C THR A 165 2.81 -21.38 18.19
N LEU A 166 2.35 -22.27 17.31
CA LEU A 166 1.36 -21.96 16.29
C LEU A 166 0.03 -22.62 16.65
N VAL A 167 -1.04 -21.82 16.68
CA VAL A 167 -2.41 -22.30 16.90
C VAL A 167 -3.21 -22.02 15.63
N GLY A 168 -3.73 -23.08 15.02
CA GLY A 168 -4.63 -22.95 13.89
C GLY A 168 -5.96 -22.37 14.34
N VAL A 169 -6.35 -21.24 13.76
CA VAL A 169 -7.67 -20.65 13.98
C VAL A 169 -8.58 -20.99 12.81
N SER A 170 -9.57 -21.83 13.05
CA SER A 170 -10.69 -22.06 12.12
C SER A 170 -11.83 -21.09 12.41
N GLU A 171 -12.60 -20.72 11.38
CA GLU A 171 -13.84 -19.93 11.50
C GLU A 171 -13.65 -18.52 12.13
N LEU A 172 -12.91 -17.65 11.42
CA LEU A 172 -12.63 -16.26 11.85
C LEU A 172 -13.89 -15.46 12.24
N GLU A 173 -15.04 -15.71 11.61
CA GLU A 173 -16.31 -15.04 11.93
C GLU A 173 -16.83 -15.39 13.33
N ARG A 174 -16.67 -16.64 13.75
CA ARG A 174 -17.04 -17.07 15.11
C ARG A 174 -16.10 -16.46 16.14
N LEU A 175 -14.80 -16.42 15.84
CA LEU A 175 -13.82 -15.77 16.70
C LEU A 175 -14.12 -14.28 16.85
N GLN A 176 -14.40 -13.58 15.74
CA GLN A 176 -14.80 -12.16 15.79
C GLN A 176 -16.02 -11.96 16.69
N SER A 177 -17.08 -12.76 16.49
CA SER A 177 -18.30 -12.69 17.30
C SER A 177 -18.05 -12.99 18.79
N PHE A 178 -17.10 -13.88 19.09
CA PHE A 178 -16.67 -14.16 20.45
C PHE A 178 -15.93 -12.97 21.06
N VAL A 179 -14.94 -12.40 20.36
CA VAL A 179 -14.18 -11.23 20.81
C VAL A 179 -15.11 -10.03 21.09
N GLU A 180 -16.09 -9.77 20.23
CA GLU A 180 -17.05 -8.68 20.43
C GLU A 180 -17.91 -8.87 21.70
N ARG A 181 -18.27 -10.11 22.04
CA ARG A 181 -18.97 -10.40 23.30
C ARG A 181 -18.05 -10.22 24.50
N MET A 182 -16.81 -10.70 24.41
CA MET A 182 -15.84 -10.58 25.51
C MET A 182 -15.44 -9.14 25.79
N LYS A 183 -15.41 -8.28 24.78
CA LYS A 183 -15.16 -6.83 24.93
C LYS A 183 -16.16 -6.16 25.88
N GLN A 184 -17.37 -6.69 26.04
CA GLN A 184 -18.37 -6.17 26.98
C GLN A 184 -18.03 -6.47 28.44
N LEU A 185 -17.15 -7.45 28.70
CA LEU A 185 -16.82 -7.93 30.04
C LEU A 185 -15.58 -7.26 30.63
N GLY A 186 -14.72 -6.65 29.80
CA GLY A 186 -13.54 -5.91 30.24
C GLY A 186 -12.54 -5.64 29.11
N ASP A 187 -11.58 -4.75 29.37
CA ASP A 187 -10.59 -4.30 28.38
C ASP A 187 -9.37 -5.22 28.24
N VAL A 188 -9.15 -6.12 29.20
CA VAL A 188 -8.01 -7.06 29.22
C VAL A 188 -8.52 -8.44 29.64
N MET A 189 -8.24 -9.46 28.84
CA MET A 189 -8.28 -10.87 29.26
C MET A 189 -6.87 -11.35 29.58
#